data_AF-A0A0C3BY78-F1
#
_entry.id   AF-A0A0C3BY78-F1
#
_cell.length_a   1.000
_cell.length_b   1.000
_cell.length_c   1.000
_cell.angle_alpha   90.00
_cell.angle_beta   90.00
_cell.angle_gamma   90.00
#
_symmetry.space_group_name_H-M   'P 1'
#
loop_
_entity.id
_entity.type
_entity.pdbx_description
1 polymer ?
#
loop_
_entity_poly.entity_id
_entity_poly.type
_entity_poly.pdbx_seq_one_letter_code
_entity_poly.pdbx_strand_id
1 'polypeptide(L)'
;MKFVNLTLFTLCAVLSPLVSCVVATPTIEQRARVPGADTPEFYLVSSSQSTQANLLPLRLSGGSNGYASLTGSGPIGVYYFYQGKFVGAQISTPALSSPALIGAIPISSGCSTYGPLGFAGSSSDKCAIRDTFGIQSNTENSQLGAKLVFNSVGGFYACGSGLDVWYKVAAGDGPTGCSPIDLYTVPVN
;
A
#
# COMPACT_ATOMS: atom_id res chain seq x y z
N MET A 1 16.97 25.53 8.45
CA MET A 1 17.38 24.38 9.27
C MET A 1 18.57 23.71 8.59
N LYS A 2 19.57 23.32 9.38
CA LYS A 2 20.95 23.00 8.98
C LYS A 2 21.06 21.64 8.28
N PHE A 3 21.86 21.58 7.23
CA PHE A 3 22.32 20.35 6.58
C PHE A 3 23.17 19.55 7.58
N VAL A 4 22.83 18.28 7.77
CA VAL A 4 23.60 17.36 8.62
C VAL A 4 24.77 16.80 7.83
N ASN A 5 25.94 16.99 8.43
CA ASN A 5 27.28 16.51 8.08
C ASN A 5 27.31 15.02 7.70
N LEU A 6 27.84 14.70 6.51
CA LEU A 6 28.28 13.35 6.17
C LEU A 6 29.81 13.33 6.13
N THR A 7 30.42 13.12 7.29
CA THR A 7 31.87 12.99 7.42
C THR A 7 32.29 11.63 6.88
N LEU A 8 32.84 11.62 5.66
CA LEU A 8 33.46 10.45 5.04
C LEU A 8 34.83 10.22 5.71
N PHE A 9 34.97 9.14 6.48
CA PHE A 9 36.28 8.71 6.99
C PHE A 9 37.07 8.07 5.85
N THR A 10 38.13 8.74 5.37
CA THR A 10 39.11 8.17 4.44
C THR A 10 40.42 7.93 5.20
N LEU A 11 40.73 6.67 5.48
CA LEU A 11 42.06 6.24 5.93
C LEU A 11 42.64 5.30 4.85
N CYS A 12 43.39 5.85 3.90
CA CYS A 12 44.29 5.07 3.05
C CYS A 12 45.72 5.41 3.49
N ALA A 13 46.28 4.57 4.36
CA ALA A 13 47.67 4.66 4.74
C ALA A 13 48.57 4.08 3.63
N VAL A 14 49.73 4.71 3.50
CA VAL A 14 50.72 4.60 2.43
C VAL A 14 51.56 3.31 2.59
N LEU A 15 51.99 2.72 1.45
CA LEU A 15 53.07 1.72 1.22
C LEU A 15 52.66 0.30 0.77
N SER A 16 52.40 0.13 -0.53
CA SER A 16 52.94 -0.93 -1.43
C SER A 16 52.16 -0.94 -2.76
N PRO A 17 52.80 -1.18 -3.93
CA PRO A 17 52.09 -1.22 -5.20
C PRO A 17 51.43 -2.60 -5.38
N LEU A 18 50.24 -2.62 -6.00
CA LEU A 18 49.45 -3.79 -6.43
C LEU A 18 48.40 -4.34 -5.44
N VAL A 19 47.65 -3.48 -4.76
CA VAL A 19 46.31 -3.85 -4.27
C VAL A 19 45.30 -2.88 -4.84
N SER A 20 44.53 -3.34 -5.83
CA SER A 20 43.36 -2.62 -6.33
C SER A 20 42.34 -2.48 -5.20
N CYS A 21 42.19 -1.28 -4.65
CA CYS A 21 41.04 -0.94 -3.83
C CYS A 21 39.79 -1.01 -4.71
N VAL A 22 39.01 -2.08 -4.57
CA VAL A 22 37.66 -2.16 -5.12
C VAL A 22 36.81 -1.18 -4.32
N VAL A 23 36.54 -0.01 -4.90
CA VAL A 23 35.56 0.93 -4.38
C VAL A 23 34.19 0.31 -4.63
N ALA A 24 33.61 -0.33 -3.61
CA ALA A 24 32.21 -0.72 -3.64
C ALA A 24 31.36 0.56 -3.59
N THR A 25 31.03 1.12 -4.76
CA THR A 25 29.97 2.12 -4.84
C THR A 25 28.68 1.45 -4.38
N PRO A 26 27.95 2.00 -3.39
CA PRO A 26 26.63 1.49 -3.09
C PRO A 26 25.80 1.62 -4.37
N THR A 27 25.49 0.50 -5.00
CA THR A 27 24.44 0.43 -6.02
C THR A 27 23.15 0.72 -5.26
N ILE A 28 22.70 1.96 -5.34
CA ILE A 28 21.30 2.28 -5.05
C ILE A 28 20.52 1.51 -6.12
N GLU A 29 20.06 0.30 -5.77
CA GLU A 29 19.11 -0.41 -6.62
C GLU A 29 17.87 0.48 -6.65
N GLN A 30 17.72 1.21 -7.76
CA GLN A 30 16.56 2.03 -8.01
C GLN A 30 15.39 1.10 -8.38
N ARG A 31 14.95 0.29 -7.42
CA ARG A 31 13.86 -0.68 -7.58
C ARG A 31 12.49 -0.02 -7.41
N ALA A 32 12.43 1.31 -7.44
CA ALA A 32 11.21 2.09 -7.24
C ALA A 32 10.23 2.06 -8.42
N ARG A 33 10.57 1.46 -9.58
CA ARG A 33 9.68 1.43 -10.76
C ARG A 33 9.63 0.04 -11.39
N VAL A 34 8.46 -0.58 -11.30
CA VAL A 34 8.09 -1.72 -12.16
C VAL A 34 8.08 -1.23 -13.62
N PRO A 35 8.78 -1.91 -14.55
CA PRO A 35 8.76 -1.54 -15.97
C PRO A 35 7.33 -1.45 -16.51
N GLY A 36 6.97 -0.29 -17.09
CA GLY A 36 5.64 -0.03 -17.64
C GLY A 36 4.55 0.32 -16.62
N ALA A 37 4.87 0.47 -15.33
CA ALA A 37 3.92 0.99 -14.34
C ALA A 37 3.66 2.49 -14.51
N ASP A 38 2.41 2.88 -14.28
CA ASP A 38 1.94 4.27 -14.34
C ASP A 38 2.49 5.09 -13.17
N THR A 39 2.75 4.44 -12.03
CA THR A 39 3.34 5.06 -10.84
C THR A 39 4.61 4.31 -10.39
N PRO A 40 5.51 4.98 -9.64
CA PRO A 40 6.47 4.27 -8.80
C PRO A 40 5.78 3.34 -7.81
N GLU A 41 6.54 2.39 -7.26
CA GLU A 41 6.13 1.57 -6.14
C GLU A 41 6.00 2.41 -4.85
N PHE A 42 4.99 2.12 -4.06
CA PHE A 42 4.74 2.76 -2.77
C PHE A 42 4.14 1.77 -1.77
N TYR A 43 4.35 2.03 -0.48
CA TYR A 43 3.58 1.46 0.61
C TYR A 43 2.29 2.25 0.81
N LEU A 44 1.27 1.61 1.39
CA LEU A 44 0.13 2.31 1.96
C LEU A 44 0.21 2.25 3.48
N VAL A 45 0.09 3.39 4.14
CA VAL A 45 0.11 3.52 5.60
C VAL A 45 -1.19 4.14 6.06
N SER A 46 -1.82 3.52 7.06
CA SER A 46 -3.07 4.02 7.61
C SER A 46 -2.87 5.27 8.46
N SER A 47 -3.82 6.19 8.41
CA SER A 47 -4.00 7.26 9.37
C SER A 47 -5.40 7.18 9.95
N SER A 48 -5.52 7.20 11.27
CA SER A 48 -6.80 7.05 11.98
C SER A 48 -6.77 7.76 13.33
N GLN A 49 -7.94 8.15 13.81
CA GLN A 49 -8.13 8.56 15.20
C GLN A 49 -8.07 7.36 16.16
N SER A 50 -8.29 6.14 15.67
CA SER A 50 -8.09 4.92 16.45
C SER A 50 -6.60 4.62 16.56
N THR A 51 -6.08 4.64 17.80
CA THR A 51 -4.66 4.34 18.07
C THR A 51 -4.24 2.95 17.61
N GLN A 52 -5.18 2.00 17.60
CA GLN A 52 -4.92 0.62 17.14
C GLN A 52 -4.70 0.56 15.62
N ALA A 53 -5.31 1.46 14.85
CA ALA A 53 -5.28 1.44 13.39
C ALA A 53 -4.43 2.58 12.79
N ASN A 54 -3.75 3.38 13.60
CA ASN A 54 -2.99 4.54 13.13
C ASN A 54 -1.53 4.17 12.84
N LEU A 55 -0.99 4.68 11.72
CA LEU A 55 0.39 4.49 11.27
C LEU A 55 0.80 3.02 11.07
N LEU A 56 -0.15 2.18 10.66
CA LEU A 56 0.12 0.78 10.32
C LEU A 56 0.20 0.60 8.80
N PRO A 57 1.16 -0.20 8.31
CA PRO A 57 1.25 -0.50 6.89
C PRO A 57 0.14 -1.45 6.47
N LEU A 58 -0.41 -1.24 5.27
CA LEU A 58 -1.34 -2.16 4.66
C LEU A 58 -0.61 -3.42 4.20
N ARG A 59 -1.21 -4.58 4.50
CA ARG A 59 -0.73 -5.89 4.08
C ARG A 59 -1.68 -6.45 3.03
N LEU A 60 -1.13 -7.20 2.07
CA LEU A 60 -1.94 -7.77 0.97
C LEU A 60 -2.91 -8.85 1.44
N SER A 61 -2.57 -9.53 2.53
CA SER A 61 -3.33 -10.63 3.09
C SER A 61 -3.09 -10.74 4.59
N GLY A 62 -3.89 -11.58 5.25
CA GLY A 62 -3.83 -11.80 6.70
C GLY A 62 -5.04 -11.22 7.45
N GLY A 63 -5.97 -10.57 6.74
CA GLY A 63 -7.31 -10.33 7.23
C GLY A 63 -8.24 -11.54 7.01
N SER A 64 -9.50 -11.39 7.38
CA SER A 64 -10.52 -12.43 7.19
C SER A 64 -10.55 -12.89 5.73
N ASN A 65 -10.64 -14.20 5.49
CA ASN A 65 -10.69 -14.81 4.15
C ASN A 65 -9.53 -14.41 3.21
N GLY A 66 -8.39 -13.97 3.75
CA GLY A 66 -7.21 -13.58 2.95
C GLY A 66 -7.25 -12.15 2.40
N TYR A 67 -8.22 -11.33 2.81
CA TYR A 67 -8.30 -9.92 2.44
C TYR A 67 -7.22 -9.07 3.13
N ALA A 68 -7.10 -7.82 2.67
CA ALA A 68 -6.12 -6.87 3.18
C ALA A 68 -6.40 -6.47 4.62
N SER A 69 -5.33 -6.26 5.38
CA SER A 69 -5.39 -5.97 6.81
C SER A 69 -4.21 -5.11 7.25
N LEU A 70 -4.40 -4.35 8.33
CA LEU A 70 -3.33 -3.56 8.97
C LEU A 70 -2.48 -4.39 9.95
N THR A 71 -3.05 -5.46 10.53
CA THR A 71 -2.39 -6.28 11.57
C THR A 71 -2.22 -7.75 11.19
N GLY A 72 -2.63 -8.14 9.98
CA GLY A 72 -2.45 -9.51 9.48
C GLY A 72 -1.00 -9.98 9.52
N SER A 73 -0.80 -11.30 9.48
CA SER A 73 0.54 -11.90 9.53
C SER A 73 1.28 -11.93 8.18
N GLY A 74 0.62 -11.52 7.08
CA GLY A 74 1.21 -11.47 5.74
C GLY A 74 2.24 -10.35 5.57
N PRO A 75 3.04 -10.34 4.50
CA PRO A 75 4.01 -9.27 4.25
C PRO A 75 3.33 -7.91 4.05
N ILE A 76 4.06 -6.84 4.37
CA ILE A 76 3.68 -5.47 3.98
C ILE A 76 3.55 -5.44 2.46
N GLY A 77 2.43 -4.92 1.97
CA GLY A 77 2.17 -4.83 0.54
C GLY A 77 2.97 -3.70 -0.08
N VAL A 78 3.46 -3.94 -1.29
CA VAL A 78 3.94 -2.90 -2.21
C VAL A 78 2.87 -2.69 -3.25
N TYR A 79 2.62 -1.43 -3.57
CA TYR A 79 1.52 -1.05 -4.44
C TYR A 79 2.00 -0.13 -5.55
N TYR A 80 1.32 -0.22 -6.69
CA TYR A 80 1.55 0.65 -7.84
C TYR A 80 0.32 0.63 -8.74
N PHE A 81 0.26 1.57 -9.68
CA PHE A 81 -0.70 1.54 -10.77
C PHE A 81 -0.06 0.99 -12.04
N TYR A 82 -0.76 0.10 -12.73
CA TYR A 82 -0.34 -0.46 -14.01
C TYR A 82 -1.53 -0.57 -14.94
N GLN A 83 -1.46 0.10 -16.09
CA GLN A 83 -2.56 0.20 -17.06
C GLN A 83 -3.87 0.69 -16.41
N GLY A 84 -3.77 1.68 -15.52
CA GLY A 84 -4.89 2.27 -14.79
C GLY A 84 -5.51 1.38 -13.71
N LYS A 85 -4.91 0.23 -13.39
CA LYS A 85 -5.36 -0.66 -12.31
C LYS A 85 -4.48 -0.48 -11.08
N PHE A 86 -5.10 -0.40 -9.92
CA PHE A 86 -4.39 -0.46 -8.65
C PHE A 86 -3.97 -1.91 -8.37
N VAL A 87 -2.68 -2.13 -8.16
CA VAL A 87 -2.08 -3.46 -8.04
C VAL A 87 -1.35 -3.58 -6.71
N GLY A 88 -1.48 -4.74 -6.08
CA GLY A 88 -0.67 -5.15 -4.95
C GLY A 88 0.34 -6.24 -5.34
N ALA A 89 1.55 -6.13 -4.82
CA ALA A 89 2.65 -7.07 -4.96
C ALA A 89 3.42 -7.24 -3.64
N GLN A 90 4.18 -8.33 -3.51
CA GLN A 90 5.06 -8.55 -2.37
C GLN A 90 6.48 -8.09 -2.72
N ILE A 91 7.20 -7.51 -1.76
CA ILE A 91 8.58 -7.03 -1.92
C ILE A 91 9.50 -8.13 -2.50
N SER A 92 9.33 -9.38 -2.05
CA SER A 92 10.19 -10.51 -2.40
C SER A 92 9.87 -11.19 -3.74
N THR A 93 8.71 -10.91 -4.34
CA THR A 93 8.23 -11.57 -5.57
C THR A 93 7.61 -10.53 -6.50
N PRO A 94 8.44 -9.74 -7.22
CA PRO A 94 7.91 -8.85 -8.23
C PRO A 94 7.24 -9.70 -9.33
N ALA A 95 6.10 -9.21 -9.84
CA ALA A 95 5.30 -9.79 -10.94
C ALA A 95 4.16 -10.77 -10.59
N LEU A 96 3.90 -11.12 -9.32
CA LEU A 96 2.55 -11.58 -8.93
C LEU A 96 1.65 -10.36 -8.72
N SER A 97 1.39 -9.63 -9.79
CA SER A 97 0.48 -8.48 -9.82
C SER A 97 -0.95 -8.97 -9.60
N SER A 98 -1.49 -8.71 -8.41
CA SER A 98 -2.91 -8.94 -8.15
C SER A 98 -3.65 -7.61 -8.21
N PRO A 99 -4.51 -7.39 -9.24
CA PRO A 99 -5.37 -6.22 -9.26
C PRO A 99 -6.21 -6.16 -7.99
N ALA A 100 -6.30 -4.97 -7.42
CA ALA A 100 -7.13 -4.70 -6.27
C ALA A 100 -8.61 -4.93 -6.60
N LEU A 101 -9.38 -5.28 -5.58
CA LEU A 101 -10.82 -5.38 -5.66
C LEU A 101 -11.46 -4.99 -4.34
N ILE A 102 -12.70 -4.53 -4.40
CA ILE A 102 -13.64 -4.51 -3.28
C ILE A 102 -14.54 -5.73 -3.40
N GLY A 103 -14.45 -6.65 -2.44
CA GLY A 103 -15.24 -7.89 -2.41
C GLY A 103 -16.67 -7.64 -1.96
N ALA A 104 -17.44 -6.88 -2.74
CA ALA A 104 -18.81 -6.55 -2.35
C ALA A 104 -19.64 -7.82 -2.15
N ILE A 105 -20.52 -7.79 -1.16
CA ILE A 105 -21.28 -8.94 -0.70
C ILE A 105 -22.56 -9.06 -1.53
N PRO A 106 -22.87 -10.25 -2.09
CA PRO A 106 -24.17 -10.49 -2.72
C PRO A 106 -25.32 -10.32 -1.72
N ILE A 107 -26.32 -9.54 -2.11
CA ILE A 107 -27.56 -9.29 -1.36
C ILE A 107 -28.77 -9.59 -2.26
N SER A 108 -29.97 -9.65 -1.67
CA SER A 108 -31.19 -10.00 -2.41
C SER A 108 -31.52 -9.06 -3.58
N SER A 109 -31.04 -7.81 -3.52
CA SER A 109 -31.24 -6.78 -4.56
C SER A 109 -30.03 -6.57 -5.48
N GLY A 110 -28.95 -7.35 -5.35
CA GLY A 110 -27.73 -7.17 -6.15
C GLY A 110 -26.46 -7.33 -5.33
N CYS A 111 -25.56 -6.36 -5.42
CA CYS A 111 -24.30 -6.32 -4.67
C CYS A 111 -24.34 -5.18 -3.65
N SER A 112 -23.71 -5.37 -2.49
CA SER A 112 -23.59 -4.32 -1.49
C SER A 112 -22.75 -3.14 -1.97
N THR A 113 -22.92 -1.99 -1.31
CA THR A 113 -22.14 -0.76 -1.54
C THR A 113 -20.83 -0.73 -0.74
N TYR A 114 -20.48 -1.83 -0.10
CA TYR A 114 -19.33 -1.96 0.79
C TYR A 114 -18.73 -3.36 0.66
N GLY A 115 -17.47 -3.51 1.04
CA GLY A 115 -16.77 -4.80 1.01
C GLY A 115 -15.33 -4.71 1.50
N PRO A 116 -14.68 -5.83 1.83
CA PRO A 116 -13.27 -5.86 2.17
C PRO A 116 -12.41 -5.54 0.94
N LEU A 117 -11.32 -4.83 1.18
CA LEU A 117 -10.26 -4.59 0.18
C LEU A 117 -9.43 -5.86 0.02
N GLY A 118 -9.26 -6.32 -1.21
CA GLY A 118 -8.52 -7.53 -1.53
C GLY A 118 -7.61 -7.38 -2.74
N PHE A 119 -6.72 -8.35 -2.87
CA PHE A 119 -5.75 -8.44 -3.97
C PHE A 119 -5.73 -9.90 -4.46
N ALA A 120 -6.55 -10.22 -5.46
CA ALA A 120 -6.55 -11.52 -6.12
C ALA A 120 -7.15 -11.43 -7.53
N GLY A 121 -6.33 -11.80 -8.53
CA GLY A 121 -6.70 -11.82 -9.94
C GLY A 121 -7.36 -13.14 -10.36
N SER A 122 -8.59 -13.38 -9.91
CA SER A 122 -9.63 -14.21 -10.56
C SER A 122 -10.68 -14.59 -9.51
N SER A 123 -11.54 -13.65 -9.09
CA SER A 123 -12.68 -14.02 -8.27
C SER A 123 -13.84 -14.39 -9.19
N SER A 124 -14.36 -15.60 -9.05
CA SER A 124 -15.71 -15.97 -9.50
C SER A 124 -16.82 -15.18 -8.78
N ASP A 125 -16.43 -14.30 -7.87
CA ASP A 125 -17.28 -13.34 -7.18
C ASP A 125 -17.86 -12.32 -8.17
N LYS A 126 -19.15 -12.48 -8.44
CA LYS A 126 -19.93 -11.62 -9.34
C LYS A 126 -20.07 -10.19 -8.83
N CYS A 127 -19.79 -9.95 -7.55
CA CYS A 127 -19.88 -8.66 -6.91
C CYS A 127 -18.52 -7.98 -6.69
N ALA A 128 -17.41 -8.60 -7.11
CA ALA A 128 -16.10 -7.98 -6.97
C ALA A 128 -15.98 -6.73 -7.86
N ILE A 129 -15.73 -5.58 -7.24
CA ILE A 129 -15.55 -4.30 -7.94
C ILE A 129 -14.05 -4.03 -8.06
N ARG A 130 -13.53 -4.02 -9.29
CA ARG A 130 -12.08 -3.99 -9.58
C ARG A 130 -11.57 -2.65 -10.09
N ASP A 131 -12.49 -1.83 -10.55
CA ASP A 131 -12.19 -0.57 -11.21
C ASP A 131 -12.56 0.56 -10.25
N THR A 132 -12.04 1.76 -10.49
CA THR A 132 -12.29 3.00 -9.72
C THR A 132 -11.37 3.30 -8.54
N PHE A 133 -10.30 2.53 -8.34
CA PHE A 133 -9.21 2.97 -7.47
C PHE A 133 -8.43 4.13 -8.10
N GLY A 134 -7.99 5.07 -7.27
CA GLY A 134 -7.14 6.18 -7.67
C GLY A 134 -6.31 6.70 -6.50
N ILE A 135 -5.42 7.64 -6.79
CA ILE A 135 -4.68 8.37 -5.78
C ILE A 135 -5.01 9.86 -5.91
N GLN A 136 -5.30 10.49 -4.77
CA GLN A 136 -5.59 11.91 -4.69
C GLN A 136 -4.50 12.58 -3.86
N SER A 137 -3.85 13.62 -4.41
CA SER A 137 -2.88 14.40 -3.65
C SER A 137 -3.53 15.03 -2.44
N ASN A 138 -2.83 15.04 -1.30
CA ASN A 138 -3.29 15.76 -0.13
C ASN A 138 -3.14 17.27 -0.40
N THR A 139 -4.26 17.97 -0.55
CA THR A 139 -4.29 19.41 -0.84
C THR A 139 -3.85 20.27 0.33
N GLU A 140 -3.93 19.76 1.57
CA GLU A 140 -3.56 20.50 2.78
C GLU A 140 -2.06 20.39 3.09
N ASN A 141 -1.42 19.31 2.65
CA ASN A 141 0.02 19.14 2.82
C ASN A 141 0.61 18.31 1.67
N SER A 142 1.22 18.99 0.70
CA SER A 142 1.88 18.38 -0.46
C SER A 142 3.14 17.56 -0.11
N GLN A 143 3.60 17.63 1.14
CA GLN A 143 4.69 16.78 1.63
C GLN A 143 4.19 15.43 2.13
N LEU A 144 2.89 15.32 2.48
CA LEU A 144 2.25 14.04 2.70
C LEU A 144 2.02 13.39 1.34
N GLY A 145 2.20 12.07 1.25
CA GLY A 145 1.90 11.33 0.02
C GLY A 145 0.44 11.46 -0.40
N ALA A 146 0.11 10.87 -1.55
CA ALA A 146 -1.27 10.84 -2.01
C ALA A 146 -2.12 9.87 -1.17
N LYS A 147 -3.41 10.13 -1.05
CA LYS A 147 -4.38 9.24 -0.41
C LYS A 147 -4.97 8.28 -1.43
N LEU A 148 -5.07 6.99 -1.11
CA LEU A 148 -5.86 6.04 -1.89
C LEU A 148 -7.34 6.40 -1.79
N VAL A 149 -8.00 6.49 -2.93
CA VAL A 149 -9.43 6.73 -3.05
C VAL A 149 -10.09 5.64 -3.89
N PHE A 150 -11.39 5.43 -3.67
CA PHE A 150 -12.20 4.52 -4.45
C PHE A 150 -13.50 5.21 -4.84
N ASN A 151 -13.78 5.33 -6.14
CA ASN A 151 -14.98 5.97 -6.70
C ASN A 151 -15.24 7.42 -6.25
N SER A 152 -14.28 8.09 -5.60
CA SER A 152 -14.42 9.43 -5.00
C SER A 152 -15.64 9.61 -4.10
N VAL A 153 -16.22 8.51 -3.62
CA VAL A 153 -17.40 8.43 -2.77
C VAL A 153 -17.04 7.49 -1.62
N GLY A 154 -17.57 7.71 -0.42
CA GLY A 154 -17.30 6.85 0.73
C GLY A 154 -15.89 6.97 1.31
N GLY A 155 -15.43 5.90 1.95
CA GLY A 155 -14.12 5.86 2.61
C GLY A 155 -13.68 4.47 3.02
N PHE A 156 -12.42 4.37 3.45
CA PHE A 156 -11.85 3.15 4.00
C PHE A 156 -12.04 3.08 5.51
N TYR A 157 -12.16 1.86 6.02
CA TYR A 157 -12.39 1.57 7.42
C TYR A 157 -11.56 0.36 7.84
N ALA A 158 -11.00 0.40 9.05
CA ALA A 158 -10.41 -0.76 9.70
C ALA A 158 -11.47 -1.42 10.59
N CYS A 159 -11.76 -2.70 10.36
CA CYS A 159 -12.86 -3.43 11.00
C CYS A 159 -12.35 -4.63 11.81
N GLY A 160 -12.99 -4.86 12.96
CA GLY A 160 -12.71 -6.02 13.81
C GLY A 160 -11.33 -5.99 14.47
N SER A 161 -10.99 -7.06 15.21
CA SER A 161 -9.71 -7.18 15.91
C SER A 161 -8.52 -7.38 14.97
N GLY A 162 -8.77 -7.93 13.77
CA GLY A 162 -7.76 -8.09 12.73
C GLY A 162 -7.47 -6.81 11.94
N LEU A 163 -8.19 -5.71 12.22
CA LEU A 163 -8.11 -4.45 11.47
C LEU A 163 -8.13 -4.68 9.96
N ASP A 164 -9.09 -5.48 9.54
CA ASP A 164 -9.35 -5.76 8.13
C ASP A 164 -9.76 -4.47 7.46
N VAL A 165 -9.25 -4.22 6.27
CA VAL A 165 -9.55 -2.97 5.56
C VAL A 165 -10.78 -3.17 4.68
N TRP A 166 -11.78 -2.34 4.92
CA TRP A 166 -13.05 -2.32 4.20
C TRP A 166 -13.24 -0.98 3.52
N TYR A 167 -13.86 -1.01 2.35
CA TYR A 167 -14.45 0.18 1.75
C TYR A 167 -15.95 0.22 2.06
N LYS A 168 -16.46 1.41 2.38
CA LYS A 168 -17.89 1.66 2.58
C LYS A 168 -18.30 2.96 1.93
N VAL A 169 -19.40 2.94 1.16
CA VAL A 169 -20.03 4.16 0.64
C VAL A 169 -20.61 5.01 1.77
N ALA A 170 -21.34 4.40 2.70
CA ALA A 170 -21.86 5.07 3.88
C ALA A 170 -21.23 4.50 5.17
N ALA A 171 -20.98 5.34 6.18
CA ALA A 171 -20.36 4.90 7.44
C ALA A 171 -21.20 3.84 8.19
N GLY A 172 -22.52 3.89 8.04
CA GLY A 172 -23.47 2.93 8.62
C GLY A 172 -23.57 1.60 7.87
N ASP A 173 -22.95 1.48 6.69
CA ASP A 173 -22.88 0.21 5.96
C ASP A 173 -22.06 -0.81 6.75
N GLY A 174 -22.34 -2.10 6.53
CA GLY A 174 -21.66 -3.18 7.23
C GLY A 174 -20.15 -3.24 6.93
N PRO A 175 -19.39 -4.03 7.70
CA PRO A 175 -19.73 -4.60 9.01
C PRO A 175 -19.70 -3.53 10.12
N THR A 176 -20.22 -3.82 11.30
CA THR A 176 -20.10 -2.91 12.46
C THR A 176 -18.72 -3.04 13.14
N GLY A 177 -18.41 -2.16 14.10
CA GLY A 177 -17.14 -2.22 14.82
C GLY A 177 -15.95 -1.81 13.97
N CYS A 178 -16.13 -0.80 13.12
CA CYS A 178 -15.09 -0.26 12.26
C CYS A 178 -14.74 1.18 12.63
N SER A 179 -13.46 1.52 12.48
CA SER A 179 -12.98 2.90 12.61
C SER A 179 -12.58 3.44 11.23
N PRO A 180 -12.91 4.69 10.89
CA PRO A 180 -12.48 5.29 9.63
C PRO A 180 -10.96 5.39 9.56
N ILE A 181 -10.41 5.11 8.38
CA ILE A 181 -8.98 5.23 8.10
C ILE A 181 -8.76 5.93 6.75
N ASP A 182 -7.66 6.67 6.67
CA ASP A 182 -7.08 7.11 5.41
C ASP A 182 -5.87 6.24 5.09
N LEU A 183 -5.63 5.95 3.81
CA LEU A 183 -4.47 5.18 3.37
C LEU A 183 -3.57 6.09 2.53
N TYR A 184 -2.42 6.49 3.06
CA TYR A 184 -1.48 7.39 2.40
C TYR A 184 -0.32 6.62 1.76
N THR A 185 0.08 7.06 0.57
CA THR A 185 1.24 6.51 -0.14
C THR A 185 2.54 6.93 0.55
N VAL A 186 3.45 6.00 0.75
CA VAL A 186 4.82 6.26 1.19
C VAL A 186 5.78 5.64 0.17
N PRO A 187 6.72 6.41 -0.41
CA PRO A 187 7.65 5.86 -1.42
C PRO A 187 8.42 4.65 -0.91
N VAL A 188 8.63 3.66 -1.78
CA VAL A 188 9.56 2.55 -1.55
C VAL A 188 10.96 3.00 -2.01
N ASN A 189 11.96 2.89 -1.13
CA ASN A 189 13.35 3.26 -1.39
C ASN A 189 14.24 2.03 -1.53
#